data_AF-A0A7C3D9D3-F1
#
_entry.id   AF-A0A7C3D9D3-F1
#
_cell.length_a   1.000
_cell.length_b   1.000
_cell.length_c   1.000
_cell.angle_alpha   90.00
_cell.angle_beta   90.00
_cell.angle_gamma   90.00
#
_symmetry.space_group_name_H-M   'P 1'
#
loop_
_entity.id
_entity.type
_entity.pdbx_description
1 polymer ?
#
loop_
_entity_poly.entity_id
_entity_poly.type
_entity_poly.pdbx_seq_one_letter_code
_entity_poly.pdbx_strand_id
1 'polypeptide(L)' 'AGLEAARARGRKGGRRKALDPEKRKLAVDLYHEKKMTVGKVCELMGISKPTLYSYVKEFQTKST' A
#
# COMPACT_ATOMS: atom_id res chain seq x y z
N ALA A 1 0.40 -5.72 -29.18
CA ALA A 1 -0.01 -4.52 -29.97
C ALA A 1 -0.72 -3.42 -29.14
N GLY A 2 -1.96 -3.57 -28.67
CA GLY A 2 -2.69 -2.45 -28.04
C GLY A 2 -2.23 -2.04 -26.63
N LEU A 3 -1.98 -3.01 -25.76
CA LEU A 3 -1.56 -2.78 -24.36
C LEU A 3 -0.15 -2.18 -24.27
N GLU A 4 0.76 -2.63 -25.12
CA GLU A 4 2.13 -2.12 -25.20
C GLU A 4 2.16 -0.68 -25.70
N ALA A 5 1.40 -0.37 -26.76
CA ALA A 5 1.26 1.01 -27.24
C ALA A 5 0.66 1.93 -26.16
N ALA A 6 -0.29 1.44 -25.35
CA ALA A 6 -0.82 2.20 -24.22
C ALA A 6 0.22 2.44 -23.11
N ARG A 7 1.05 1.43 -22.80
CA ARG A 7 2.16 1.55 -21.85
C ARG A 7 3.25 2.50 -22.35
N ALA A 8 3.59 2.45 -23.64
CA ALA A 8 4.54 3.37 -24.27
C ALA A 8 4.10 4.84 -24.19
N ARG A 9 2.78 5.09 -24.21
CA ARG A 9 2.18 6.42 -23.95
C ARG A 9 2.08 6.78 -22.45
N GLY A 10 2.66 5.98 -21.56
CA GLY A 10 2.72 6.25 -20.11
C GLY A 10 1.53 5.72 -19.30
N ARG A 11 0.58 4.96 -19.88
CA ARG A 11 -0.48 4.34 -19.08
C ARG A 11 0.08 3.22 -18.20
N LYS A 12 0.10 3.46 -16.88
CA LYS A 12 0.23 2.40 -15.87
C LYS A 12 -1.13 1.74 -15.66
N GLY A 13 -1.32 0.58 -16.28
CA GLY A 13 -2.49 -0.29 -16.05
C GLY A 13 -2.44 -1.01 -14.70
N GLY A 14 -3.51 -1.76 -14.38
CA GLY A 14 -3.63 -2.53 -13.14
C GLY A 14 -4.52 -1.87 -12.09
N ARG A 15 -4.81 -2.59 -11.01
CA ARG A 15 -5.64 -2.10 -9.91
C ARG A 15 -4.87 -1.03 -9.13
N ARG A 16 -5.48 0.16 -8.98
CA ARG A 16 -4.91 1.23 -8.15
C ARG A 16 -4.80 0.76 -6.70
N LYS A 17 -3.75 1.20 -6.01
CA LYS A 17 -3.59 0.98 -4.57
C LYS A 17 -4.71 1.70 -3.83
N ALA A 18 -5.16 1.11 -2.71
CA ALA A 18 -6.27 1.66 -1.92
C ALA A 18 -5.91 2.96 -1.22
N LEU A 19 -4.64 3.14 -0.85
CA LEU A 19 -4.14 4.32 -0.14
C LEU A 19 -3.04 5.03 -0.92
N ASP A 20 -3.01 6.36 -0.76
CA ASP A 20 -1.94 7.24 -1.22
C ASP A 20 -0.60 6.88 -0.57
N PRO A 21 0.55 7.21 -1.19
CA PRO A 21 1.87 6.88 -0.64
C PRO A 21 2.08 7.34 0.81
N GLU A 22 1.62 8.54 1.15
CA GLU A 22 1.73 9.10 2.51
C GLU A 22 0.89 8.31 3.51
N LYS A 23 -0.37 8.02 3.17
CA LYS A 23 -1.26 7.20 4.02
C LYS A 23 -0.73 5.78 4.19
N ARG A 24 -0.09 5.21 3.17
CA ARG A 24 0.57 3.90 3.28
C ARG A 24 1.72 3.93 4.26
N LYS A 25 2.54 4.99 4.23
CA LYS A 25 3.63 5.18 5.20
C LYS A 25 3.06 5.29 6.61
N LEU A 26 2.04 6.13 6.81
CA LEU A 26 1.36 6.28 8.10
C LEU A 26 0.79 4.95 8.62
N ALA A 27 0.17 4.13 7.76
CA ALA A 27 -0.37 2.84 8.15
C ALA A 27 0.73 1.88 8.66
N VAL A 28 1.91 1.93 8.02
CA VAL A 28 3.07 1.12 8.38
C VAL A 28 3.71 1.64 9.68
N ASP A 29 3.82 2.96 9.84
CA ASP A 29 4.33 3.59 11.07
C ASP A 29 3.44 3.22 12.27
N LEU A 30 2.11 3.33 12.14
CA LEU A 30 1.16 2.91 13.17
C LEU A 30 1.25 1.42 13.51
N TYR A 31 1.51 0.57 12.51
CA TYR A 31 1.75 -0.85 12.72
C TYR A 31 3.05 -1.11 13.51
N HIS A 32 4.12 -0.37 13.22
CA HIS A 32 5.40 -0.48 13.92
C HIS A 32 5.38 0.09 15.33
N GLU A 33 4.62 1.16 15.57
CA GLU A 33 4.44 1.75 16.90
C GLU A 33 3.76 0.78 17.89
N LYS A 34 3.02 -0.23 17.40
CA LYS A 34 2.34 -1.27 18.21
C LYS A 34 1.43 -0.75 19.33
N LYS A 35 1.05 0.54 19.29
CA LYS A 35 0.14 1.16 20.27
C LYS A 35 -1.32 0.73 20.11
N MET A 36 -1.69 0.28 18.91
CA MET A 36 -3.06 -0.13 18.57
C MET A 36 -3.06 -1.53 17.97
N THR A 37 -4.18 -2.23 18.09
CA THR A 37 -4.34 -3.53 17.44
C THR A 37 -4.36 -3.37 15.92
N VAL A 38 -3.90 -4.39 15.20
CA VAL A 38 -3.95 -4.44 13.73
C VAL A 38 -5.37 -4.20 13.20
N GLY A 39 -6.39 -4.73 13.90
CA GLY A 39 -7.79 -4.49 13.56
C GLY A 39 -8.15 -3.01 13.61
N LYS A 40 -7.72 -2.30 14.65
CA LYS A 40 -8.03 -0.87 14.79
C LYS A 40 -7.33 0.00 13.75
N VAL A 41 -6.09 -0.35 13.40
CA VAL A 41 -5.36 0.30 12.30
C VAL A 41 -6.08 0.08 10.96
N CYS A 42 -6.55 -1.14 10.71
CA CYS A 42 -7.32 -1.46 9.50
C CYS A 42 -8.63 -0.66 9.40
N GLU A 43 -9.37 -0.54 10.50
CA GLU A 43 -10.59 0.27 10.58
C GLU A 43 -10.30 1.76 10.30
N LEU A 44 -9.30 2.34 10.98
CA LEU A 44 -8.94 3.75 10.82
C LEU A 44 -8.51 4.09 9.40
N MET A 45 -7.78 3.18 8.76
CA MET A 45 -7.24 3.38 7.42
C MET A 45 -8.18 2.88 6.31
N GLY A 46 -9.32 2.27 6.66
CA GLY A 46 -10.28 1.73 5.69
C GLY A 46 -9.72 0.60 4.81
N ILE A 47 -8.81 -0.23 5.34
CA ILE A 47 -8.15 -1.31 4.59
C ILE A 47 -8.32 -2.67 5.28
N SER A 48 -8.09 -3.74 4.53
CA SER A 48 -8.07 -5.09 5.08
C SER A 48 -6.71 -5.45 5.70
N LYS A 49 -6.67 -6.44 6.60
CA LYS A 49 -5.40 -6.95 7.17
C LYS A 49 -4.39 -7.38 6.09
N PRO A 50 -4.78 -8.13 5.02
CA PRO A 50 -3.86 -8.44 3.93
C PRO A 50 -3.28 -7.20 3.24
N THR A 51 -4.07 -6.14 3.08
CA THR A 51 -3.61 -4.88 2.50
C THR A 51 -2.57 -4.20 3.39
N LEU A 52 -2.79 -4.19 4.72
CA LEU A 52 -1.81 -3.65 5.67
C LEU A 52 -0.48 -4.41 5.59
N TYR A 53 -0.51 -5.74 5.64
CA TYR A 53 0.72 -6.54 5.56
C TYR A 53 1.44 -6.40 4.21
N SER A 54 0.69 -6.24 3.11
CA SER A 54 1.29 -5.92 1.82
C SER A 54 2.04 -4.59 1.85
N TYR A 55 1.55 -3.59 2.57
CA TYR A 55 2.26 -2.31 2.74
C TYR A 55 3.49 -2.48 3.62
N VAL A 56 3.39 -3.16 4.76
CA VAL A 56 4.56 -3.45 5.61
C VAL A 56 5.68 -4.11 4.81
N LYS A 57 5.37 -5.11 3.98
CA LYS A 57 6.34 -5.76 3.09
C LYS A 57 6.92 -4.81 2.03
N GLU A 58 6.07 -3.96 1.44
CA GLU A 58 6.49 -2.95 0.44
C GLU A 58 7.53 -1.97 1.02
N PHE A 59 7.41 -1.60 2.30
CA PHE A 59 8.36 -0.71 2.97
C PHE A 59 9.61 -1.43 3.48
N GLN A 60 9.52 -2.70 3.91
CA GLN A 60 10.70 -3.49 4.30
C GLN A 60 11.67 -3.75 3.14
N THR A 61 11.14 -3.93 1.92
CA THR A 61 11.96 -4.27 0.74
C THR A 61 12.80 -3.09 0.23
N LYS A 62 12.51 -1.85 0.66
CA LYS A 62 13.26 -0.64 0.24
C LYS A 62 14.51 -0.35 1.07
N SER A 63 14.92 -1.28 1.94
CA SER A 63 16.06 -1.14 2.87
C SER A 63 17.40 -1.63 2.30
N THR A 64 17.45 -1.98 1.02
CA THR A 64 18.62 -2.49 0.29
C THR A 64 18.69 -1.78 -1.06
#